data_AF-A0A2S6NBF7-F1
#
_entry.id   AF-A0A2S6NBF7-F1
#
_cell.length_a   1.000
_cell.length_b   1.000
_cell.length_c   1.000
_cell.angle_alpha   90.00
_cell.angle_beta   90.00
_cell.angle_gamma   90.00
#
_symmetry.space_group_name_H-M   'P 1'
#
loop_
_entity.id
_entity.type
_entity.pdbx_description
1 polymer ?
#
loop_
_entity_poly.entity_id
_entity_poly.type
_entity_poly.pdbx_seq_one_letter_code
_entity_poly.pdbx_strand_id
1 'polypeptide(L)'
;MTTKRAQLFDEVPDPDLARFTPKASRSAAPPIEQVRDVAQAAGFPTREAKRVAPIAERHYYRTGRDTQFNTKVRPDVKNRFVAIATEDGVPLGKVLEDALDALERQRRGR
;
A
#
# COMPACT_ATOMS: atom_id res chain seq x y z
N MET A 1 17.56 -40.73 -27.89
CA MET A 1 18.95 -40.31 -27.62
C MET A 1 18.95 -39.47 -26.36
N THR A 2 19.27 -40.06 -25.21
CA THR A 2 19.26 -39.35 -23.92
C THR A 2 20.60 -38.65 -23.76
N THR A 3 20.65 -37.35 -24.02
CA THR A 3 21.84 -36.52 -23.82
C THR A 3 22.10 -36.36 -22.33
N LYS A 4 23.18 -37.00 -21.83
CA LYS A 4 23.61 -36.88 -20.44
C LYS A 4 24.09 -35.43 -20.21
N ARG A 5 23.60 -34.78 -19.15
CA ARG A 5 23.97 -33.39 -18.80
C ARG A 5 25.46 -33.31 -18.50
N ALA A 6 26.11 -32.25 -18.98
CA ALA A 6 27.53 -31.98 -18.69
C ALA A 6 27.71 -31.75 -17.18
N GLN A 7 28.55 -32.56 -16.55
CA GLN A 7 28.91 -32.43 -15.14
C GLN A 7 30.21 -31.63 -15.03
N LEU A 8 30.06 -30.30 -15.02
CA LEU A 8 31.17 -29.34 -15.02
C LEU A 8 32.07 -29.43 -13.77
N PHE A 9 31.57 -30.03 -12.69
CA PHE A 9 32.23 -30.05 -11.38
C PHE A 9 32.88 -31.38 -11.01
N ASP A 10 32.73 -32.43 -11.84
CA ASP A 10 33.34 -33.74 -11.58
C ASP A 10 34.86 -33.75 -11.86
N GLU A 11 35.34 -32.83 -12.70
CA GLU A 11 36.75 -32.71 -13.11
C GLU A 11 37.49 -31.56 -12.40
N VAL A 12 36.82 -30.85 -11.48
CA VAL A 12 37.40 -29.72 -10.76
C VAL A 12 38.02 -30.24 -9.45
N PRO A 13 39.33 -30.00 -9.19
CA PRO A 13 39.93 -30.32 -7.91
C PRO A 13 39.17 -29.65 -6.76
N ASP A 14 39.03 -30.34 -5.63
CA ASP A 14 38.34 -29.80 -4.46
C ASP A 14 38.91 -28.42 -4.11
N PRO A 15 38.07 -27.37 -4.01
CA PRO A 15 38.55 -26.02 -3.79
C PRO A 15 39.19 -25.91 -2.42
N ASP A 16 40.36 -25.26 -2.35
CA ASP A 16 41.01 -24.96 -1.07
C ASP A 16 40.18 -23.95 -0.25
N LEU A 17 39.52 -24.48 0.79
CA LEU A 17 38.70 -23.71 1.71
C LEU A 17 39.50 -23.17 2.91
N ALA A 18 40.77 -23.57 3.09
CA ALA A 18 41.56 -23.17 4.24
C ALA A 18 41.85 -21.66 4.28
N ARG A 19 41.78 -20.99 3.13
CA ARG A 19 41.90 -19.52 3.02
C ARG A 19 40.69 -18.74 3.56
N PHE A 20 39.52 -19.38 3.75
CA PHE A 20 38.33 -18.73 4.29
C PHE A 20 38.36 -18.76 5.82
N THR A 21 39.30 -18.03 6.42
CA THR A 21 39.34 -17.85 7.86
C THR A 21 38.45 -16.69 8.31
N PRO A 22 37.74 -16.82 9.44
CA PRO A 22 36.94 -15.73 9.97
C PRO A 22 37.86 -14.56 10.34
N LYS A 23 37.42 -13.35 10.03
CA LYS A 23 38.12 -12.13 10.43
C LYS A 23 38.21 -12.08 11.96
N ALA A 24 39.41 -11.80 12.48
CA ALA A 24 39.61 -11.56 13.91
C ALA A 24 38.62 -10.50 14.42
N SER A 25 38.11 -10.69 15.64
CA SER A 25 36.98 -9.93 16.18
C SER A 25 37.17 -8.43 16.00
N ARG A 26 36.16 -7.78 15.42
CA ARG A 26 36.15 -6.34 15.21
C ARG A 26 36.06 -5.65 16.58
N SER A 27 36.67 -4.47 16.69
CA SER A 27 36.54 -3.59 17.87
C SER A 27 35.08 -3.41 18.27
N ALA A 28 34.85 -3.17 19.57
CA ALA A 28 33.51 -2.96 20.11
C ALA A 28 32.71 -1.97 19.27
N ALA A 29 31.48 -2.35 18.93
CA ALA A 29 30.58 -1.49 18.18
C ALA A 29 30.24 -0.23 19.01
N PRO A 30 29.95 0.91 18.36
CA PRO A 30 29.47 2.09 19.06
C PRO A 30 28.19 1.81 19.86
N PRO A 31 27.95 2.54 20.96
CA PRO A 31 26.70 2.45 21.70
C PRO A 31 25.47 2.67 20.82
N ILE A 32 24.41 1.90 21.05
CA ILE A 32 23.18 1.90 20.24
C ILE A 32 22.55 3.30 20.17
N GLU A 33 22.61 4.07 21.26
CA GLU A 33 22.07 5.44 21.28
C GLU A 33 22.79 6.36 20.29
N GLN A 34 24.12 6.25 20.17
CA GLN A 34 24.87 7.04 19.18
C GLN A 34 24.48 6.68 17.74
N VAL A 35 24.19 5.41 17.49
CA VAL A 35 23.71 4.95 16.18
C VAL A 35 22.30 5.50 15.89
N ARG A 36 21.44 5.57 16.90
CA ARG A 36 20.09 6.15 16.78
C ARG A 36 20.13 7.65 16.50
N ASP A 37 20.98 8.39 17.20
CA ASP A 37 21.14 9.83 17.01
C ASP A 37 21.58 10.16 15.56
N VAL A 38 22.56 9.41 15.05
CA VAL A 38 23.03 9.55 13.66
C VAL A 38 21.94 9.17 12.66
N ALA A 39 21.22 8.08 12.89
CA ALA A 39 20.13 7.64 12.01
C ALA A 39 19.00 8.69 11.95
N GLN A 40 18.62 9.25 13.09
CA GLN A 40 17.61 10.31 13.17
C GLN A 40 18.09 11.58 12.46
N ALA A 41 19.33 12.01 12.68
CA ALA A 41 19.92 13.17 12.00
C ALA A 41 20.00 12.97 10.48
N ALA A 42 20.21 11.74 10.03
CA ALA A 42 20.24 11.35 8.61
C ALA A 42 18.85 11.13 7.98
N GLY A 43 17.75 11.38 8.73
CA GLY A 43 16.39 11.25 8.21
C GLY A 43 15.88 9.81 8.12
N PHE A 44 16.43 8.89 8.92
CA PHE A 44 15.92 7.53 9.12
C PHE A 44 15.19 7.43 10.47
N PRO A 45 13.93 7.92 10.54
CA PRO A 45 13.16 7.86 11.79
C PRO A 45 12.80 6.42 12.16
N THR A 46 12.76 6.14 13.46
CA THR A 46 12.32 4.87 14.02
C THR A 46 10.87 4.57 13.64
N ARG A 47 10.60 3.34 13.19
CA ARG A 47 9.24 2.85 12.86
C ARG A 47 8.42 2.40 14.07
N GLU A 48 8.85 2.70 15.29
CA GLU A 48 8.08 2.36 16.48
C GLU A 48 6.72 3.06 16.37
N ALA A 49 5.67 2.25 16.32
CA ALA A 49 4.32 2.76 16.28
C ALA A 49 4.09 3.61 17.53
N LYS A 50 3.84 4.91 17.35
CA LYS A 50 3.26 5.73 18.42
C LYS A 50 2.04 4.98 18.94
N ARG A 51 1.99 4.70 20.25
CA ARG A 51 0.80 4.13 20.90
C ARG A 51 -0.39 5.01 20.52
N VAL A 52 -1.23 4.50 19.62
CA VAL A 52 -2.41 5.21 19.13
C VAL A 52 -3.41 5.19 20.28
N ALA A 53 -3.89 6.38 20.68
CA ALA A 53 -4.99 6.50 21.64
C ALA A 53 -6.20 5.65 21.17
N PRO A 54 -7.04 5.13 22.08
CA PRO A 54 -8.21 4.34 21.69
C PRO A 54 -9.03 5.11 20.65
N ILE A 55 -9.24 4.47 19.50
CA ILE A 55 -10.03 5.04 18.40
C ILE A 55 -11.44 5.23 18.94
N ALA A 56 -11.90 6.48 18.99
CA ALA A 56 -13.27 6.81 19.39
C ALA A 56 -14.25 5.91 18.63
N GLU A 57 -15.27 5.41 19.34
CA GLU A 57 -16.32 4.53 18.81
C GLU A 57 -16.79 5.05 17.46
N ARG A 58 -16.42 4.34 16.39
CA ARG A 58 -16.81 4.71 15.04
C ARG A 58 -18.32 4.52 14.94
N HIS A 59 -19.05 5.61 14.95
CA HIS A 59 -20.43 5.66 14.48
C HIS A 59 -20.41 5.33 12.98
N TYR A 60 -20.41 4.04 12.64
CA TYR A 60 -20.63 3.59 11.29
C TYR A 60 -22.08 3.93 10.93
N TYR A 61 -22.29 5.07 10.27
CA TYR A 61 -23.54 5.31 9.56
C TYR A 61 -23.68 4.22 8.49
N ARG A 62 -24.46 3.17 8.79
CA ARG A 62 -24.78 2.08 7.86
C ARG A 62 -25.79 2.60 6.84
N THR A 63 -25.30 3.35 5.86
CA THR A 63 -26.15 3.94 4.81
C THR A 63 -26.59 2.93 3.73
N GLY A 64 -26.20 1.64 3.84
CA GLY A 64 -26.53 0.60 2.88
C GLY A 64 -25.72 0.64 1.57
N ARG A 65 -24.85 1.62 1.38
CA ARG A 65 -23.99 1.79 0.20
C ARG A 65 -22.70 0.96 0.31
N ASP A 66 -22.83 -0.36 0.26
CA ASP A 66 -21.71 -1.31 0.40
C ASP A 66 -21.14 -1.83 -0.93
N THR A 67 -21.88 -1.64 -2.02
CA THR A 67 -21.54 -2.18 -3.34
C THR A 67 -20.83 -1.15 -4.20
N GLN A 68 -19.73 -1.56 -4.84
CA GLN A 68 -18.90 -0.68 -5.68
C GLN A 68 -19.47 -0.53 -7.10
N PHE A 69 -19.56 0.70 -7.60
CA PHE A 69 -19.94 1.01 -8.97
C PHE A 69 -18.73 1.49 -9.78
N ASN A 70 -18.05 0.58 -10.46
CA ASN A 70 -16.83 0.88 -11.23
C ASN A 70 -17.17 1.26 -12.67
N THR A 71 -16.97 2.52 -13.03
CA THR A 71 -17.08 2.97 -14.43
C THR A 71 -16.07 4.07 -14.74
N LYS A 72 -15.64 4.13 -16.01
CA LYS A 72 -14.78 5.21 -16.50
C LYS A 72 -15.65 6.36 -16.98
N VAL A 73 -15.34 7.58 -16.53
CA VAL A 73 -16.05 8.80 -16.93
C VAL A 73 -15.06 9.83 -17.47
N ARG A 74 -15.57 10.81 -18.23
CA ARG A 74 -14.78 11.96 -18.65
C ARG A 74 -14.42 12.84 -17.43
N PRO A 75 -13.28 13.55 -17.44
CA PRO A 75 -12.85 14.37 -16.30
C PRO A 75 -13.85 15.45 -15.90
N ASP A 76 -14.48 16.13 -16.86
CA ASP A 76 -15.49 17.16 -16.62
C ASP A 76 -16.75 16.59 -15.95
N VAL A 77 -17.16 15.38 -16.33
CA VAL A 77 -18.30 14.69 -15.70
C VAL A 77 -17.96 14.36 -14.25
N LYS A 78 -16.75 13.87 -13.97
CA LYS A 78 -16.28 13.61 -12.60
C LYS A 78 -16.30 14.89 -11.76
N ASN A 79 -15.79 16.00 -12.31
CA ASN A 79 -15.74 17.27 -11.60
C ASN A 79 -17.13 17.80 -11.26
N ARG A 80 -18.07 17.75 -12.21
CA ARG A 80 -19.47 18.13 -11.97
C ARG A 80 -20.14 17.26 -10.92
N PHE A 81 -19.88 15.95 -10.96
CA PHE A 81 -20.44 15.00 -10.00
C PHE A 81 -19.93 15.26 -8.57
N VAL A 82 -18.65 15.59 -8.41
CA VAL A 82 -18.05 15.97 -7.12
C VAL A 82 -18.57 17.33 -6.63
N ALA A 83 -18.75 18.31 -7.52
CA ALA A 83 -19.27 19.62 -7.18
C ALA A 83 -20.68 19.52 -6.56
N ILE A 84 -21.59 18.77 -7.20
CA ILE A 84 -22.95 18.55 -6.68
C ILE A 84 -22.91 17.94 -5.27
N ALA A 85 -22.11 16.88 -5.07
CA ALA A 85 -21.98 16.26 -3.75
C ALA A 85 -21.47 17.23 -2.67
N THR A 86 -20.57 18.13 -3.04
CA THR A 86 -20.00 19.14 -2.14
C THR A 86 -21.01 20.23 -1.80
N GLU A 87 -21.73 20.73 -2.80
CA GLU A 87 -22.77 21.75 -2.65
C GLU A 87 -23.93 21.25 -1.78
N ASP A 88 -24.36 20.01 -1.97
CA ASP A 88 -25.46 19.39 -1.24
C ASP A 88 -25.03 18.82 0.13
N GLY A 89 -23.72 18.73 0.39
CA GLY A 89 -23.17 18.15 1.62
C GLY A 89 -23.46 16.65 1.77
N VAL A 90 -23.61 15.92 0.66
CA VAL A 90 -23.96 14.49 0.64
C VAL A 90 -22.84 13.61 0.07
N PRO A 91 -22.77 12.32 0.42
CA PRO A 91 -21.83 11.40 -0.21
C PRO A 91 -22.11 11.20 -1.70
N LEU A 92 -21.07 10.95 -2.50
CA LEU A 92 -21.17 10.68 -3.94
C LEU A 92 -22.19 9.58 -4.30
N GLY A 93 -22.30 8.54 -3.47
CA GLY A 93 -23.28 7.48 -3.70
C GLY A 93 -24.74 7.96 -3.65
N LYS A 94 -25.06 8.95 -2.80
CA LYS A 94 -26.40 9.55 -2.75
C LYS A 94 -26.70 10.34 -4.03
N VAL A 95 -25.72 11.07 -4.55
CA VAL A 95 -25.86 11.79 -5.83
C VAL A 95 -26.11 10.81 -6.98
N LEU A 96 -25.46 9.64 -6.97
CA LEU A 96 -25.70 8.59 -7.96
C LEU A 96 -27.13 8.04 -7.89
N GLU A 97 -27.64 7.76 -6.68
CA GLU A 97 -29.01 7.31 -6.45
C GLU A 97 -30.03 8.33 -6.98
N ASP A 98 -29.88 9.60 -6.63
CA ASP A 98 -30.78 10.67 -7.08
C ASP A 98 -30.76 10.87 -8.59
N ALA A 99 -29.57 10.78 -9.20
CA ALA A 99 -29.41 10.85 -10.65
C ALA A 99 -30.10 9.67 -11.35
N LEU A 100 -30.03 8.46 -10.77
CA LEU A 100 -30.70 7.27 -11.31
C LEU A 100 -32.22 7.40 -11.22
N ASP A 101 -32.75 7.81 -10.07
CA ASP A 101 -34.19 8.06 -9.88
C ASP A 101 -34.72 9.11 -10.88
N ALA A 102 -33.97 10.19 -11.08
CA ALA A 102 -34.32 11.22 -12.04
C ALA A 102 -34.35 10.68 -13.48
N LEU A 103 -33.36 9.86 -13.85
CA LEU A 103 -33.28 9.23 -15.16
C LEU A 103 -34.43 8.23 -15.38
N GLU A 104 -34.78 7.43 -14.37
CA GLU A 104 -35.92 6.51 -14.44
C GLU A 104 -37.23 7.24 -14.64
N ARG A 105 -37.48 8.31 -13.86
CA ARG A 105 -38.68 9.15 -14.04
C ARG A 105 -38.75 9.72 -15.46
N GLN A 106 -37.64 10.21 -15.99
CA GLN A 106 -37.59 10.74 -17.36
C GLN A 106 -37.88 9.67 -18.41
N ARG A 107 -37.45 8.42 -18.19
CA ARG A 107 -37.69 7.31 -19.11
C ARG A 107 -39.11 6.77 -19.05
N ARG A 108 -39.72 6.72 -17.86
CA ARG A 108 -41.12 6.28 -17.70
C ARG A 108 -42.13 7.31 -18.23
N GLY A 109 -41.74 8.59 -18.31
CA GLY A 109 -42.53 9.66 -18.89
C GLY A 109 -42.32 9.89 -20.40
N ARG A 110 -41.54 9.04 -21.07
CA ARG A 110 -41.42 8.98 -22.54
C ARG A 110 -42.23 7.83 -23.09
#